data_AF-A0A359DCK8-F1
#
_entry.id   AF-A0A359DCK8-F1
#
_cell.length_a   1.000
_cell.length_b   1.000
_cell.length_c   1.000
_cell.angle_alpha   90.00
_cell.angle_beta   90.00
_cell.angle_gamma   90.00
#
_symmetry.space_group_name_H-M   'P 1'
#
loop_
_entity.id
_entity.type
_entity.pdbx_description
1 polymer ?
#
loop_
_entity_poly.entity_id
_entity_poly.type
_entity_poly.pdbx_seq_one_letter_code
_entity_poly.pdbx_strand_id
1 'polypeptide(L)'
;MNIPENGKQKYVEASSHVALAKEWGLSLVLLENHANEQGWDREHKLYWQDRAISILKQTASEDNLTAVKELLKSMGISRPVGRPSKSEVERYKAIEARIDDELQKDIDRMRAVSPLKAV
;
A
#
# COMPACT_ATOMS: atom_id res chain seq x y z
N MET A 1 9.19 -31.37 -6.88
CA MET A 1 8.54 -30.50 -5.87
C MET A 1 7.21 -31.13 -5.53
N ASN A 2 6.88 -31.29 -4.24
CA ASN A 2 5.71 -32.09 -3.80
C ASN A 2 4.43 -31.26 -3.78
N ILE A 3 4.10 -30.63 -4.92
CA ILE A 3 2.92 -29.78 -5.06
C ILE A 3 1.83 -30.59 -5.79
N PRO A 4 0.60 -30.67 -5.24
CA PRO A 4 -0.49 -31.40 -5.88
C PRO A 4 -0.96 -30.71 -7.17
N GLU A 5 -1.68 -31.44 -8.04
CA GLU A 5 -2.19 -30.90 -9.31
C GLU A 5 -3.11 -29.67 -9.13
N ASN A 6 -3.86 -29.62 -8.03
CA ASN A 6 -4.65 -28.45 -7.63
C ASN A 6 -3.90 -27.48 -6.70
N GLY A 7 -2.58 -27.58 -6.63
CA GLY A 7 -1.72 -26.81 -5.72
C GLY A 7 -1.88 -25.30 -5.91
N LYS A 8 -2.00 -24.84 -7.16
CA LYS A 8 -2.25 -23.42 -7.44
C LYS A 8 -3.51 -22.90 -6.75
N GLN A 9 -4.64 -23.59 -6.95
CA GLN A 9 -5.91 -23.18 -6.34
C GLN A 9 -5.84 -23.22 -4.82
N LYS A 10 -5.31 -24.31 -4.26
CA LYS A 10 -5.12 -24.44 -2.80
C LYS A 10 -4.23 -23.33 -2.24
N TYR A 11 -3.19 -22.91 -2.95
CA TYR A 11 -2.34 -21.79 -2.54
C TYR A 11 -3.09 -20.47 -2.55
N VAL A 12 -3.78 -20.15 -3.66
CA VAL A 12 -4.55 -18.91 -3.81
C VAL A 12 -5.62 -18.78 -2.73
N GLU A 13 -6.33 -19.86 -2.42
CA GLU A 13 -7.42 -19.89 -1.44
C GLU A 13 -6.95 -20.15 0.00
N ALA A 14 -5.65 -20.36 0.24
CA ALA A 14 -5.16 -20.67 1.58
C ALA A 14 -5.30 -19.49 2.52
N SER A 15 -5.77 -19.75 3.74
CA SER A 15 -5.74 -18.77 4.84
C SER A 15 -4.38 -18.73 5.56
N SER A 16 -3.54 -19.76 5.37
CA SER A 16 -2.21 -19.84 5.97
C SER A 16 -1.25 -20.66 5.08
N HIS A 17 -0.27 -19.97 4.49
CA HIS A 17 0.78 -20.64 3.69
C HIS A 17 1.72 -21.48 4.56
N VAL A 18 1.84 -21.19 5.86
CA VAL A 18 2.62 -22.00 6.81
C VAL A 18 1.97 -23.37 7.01
N ALA A 19 0.65 -23.41 7.18
CA ALA A 19 -0.08 -24.66 7.30
C ALA A 19 -0.02 -25.46 5.98
N LEU A 20 -0.15 -24.77 4.85
CA LEU A 20 -0.09 -25.37 3.52
C LEU A 20 1.30 -25.99 3.22
N ALA A 21 2.37 -25.29 3.56
CA ALA A 21 3.74 -25.80 3.42
C ALA A 21 3.94 -27.08 4.23
N LYS A 22 3.40 -27.14 5.46
CA LYS A 22 3.42 -28.34 6.30
C LYS A 22 2.61 -29.49 5.67
N GLU A 23 1.42 -29.22 5.15
CA GLU A 23 0.58 -30.23 4.48
C GLU A 23 1.31 -30.85 3.28
N TRP A 24 2.05 -30.06 2.52
CA TRP A 24 2.76 -30.53 1.32
C TRP A 24 4.16 -31.08 1.62
N GLY A 25 4.61 -31.03 2.88
CA GLY A 25 5.94 -31.46 3.28
C GLY A 25 7.06 -30.59 2.70
N LEU A 26 6.79 -29.30 2.48
CA LEU A 26 7.74 -28.32 1.94
C LEU A 26 8.15 -27.31 3.03
N SER A 27 9.31 -26.69 2.88
CA SER A 27 9.63 -25.50 3.67
C SER A 27 8.82 -24.30 3.16
N LEU A 28 8.45 -23.39 4.06
CA LEU A 28 7.71 -22.18 3.69
C LEU A 28 8.45 -21.37 2.61
N VAL A 29 9.77 -21.20 2.77
CA VAL A 29 10.61 -20.45 1.83
C VAL A 29 10.56 -21.07 0.42
N LEU A 30 10.57 -22.39 0.33
CA LEU A 30 10.53 -23.08 -0.96
C LEU A 30 9.15 -22.96 -1.63
N LEU A 31 8.09 -22.97 -0.83
CA LEU A 31 6.73 -22.70 -1.31
C LEU A 31 6.57 -21.25 -1.79
N GLU A 32 7.07 -20.27 -1.04
CA GLU A 32 6.99 -18.84 -1.39
C GLU A 32 7.81 -18.52 -2.64
N ASN A 33 9.01 -19.07 -2.77
CA ASN A 33 9.83 -18.89 -3.97
C ASN A 33 9.12 -19.45 -5.21
N HIS A 34 8.56 -20.66 -5.09
CA HIS A 34 7.79 -21.24 -6.18
C HIS A 34 6.54 -20.41 -6.54
N ALA A 35 5.79 -19.96 -5.53
CA ALA A 35 4.61 -19.13 -5.72
C ALA A 35 4.96 -17.78 -6.37
N ASN A 36 6.11 -17.19 -6.04
CA ASN A 36 6.59 -15.96 -6.67
C ASN A 36 6.98 -16.17 -8.13
N GLU A 37 7.71 -17.26 -8.44
CA GLU A 37 8.10 -17.61 -9.81
C GLU A 37 6.89 -17.90 -10.70
N GLN A 38 5.84 -18.53 -10.15
CA GLN A 38 4.61 -18.87 -10.86
C GLN A 38 3.54 -17.75 -10.81
N GLY A 39 3.80 -16.65 -10.11
CA GLY A 39 2.87 -15.52 -9.97
C GLY A 39 1.65 -15.78 -9.07
N TRP A 40 1.64 -16.86 -8.28
CA TRP A 40 0.52 -17.22 -7.42
C TRP A 40 0.29 -16.22 -6.28
N ASP A 41 1.33 -15.52 -5.82
CA ASP A 41 1.20 -14.48 -4.78
C ASP A 41 0.29 -13.33 -5.23
N ARG A 42 0.40 -12.92 -6.50
CA ARG A 42 -0.48 -11.88 -7.05
C ARG A 42 -1.92 -12.37 -7.14
N GLU A 43 -2.12 -13.60 -7.57
CA GLU A 43 -3.47 -14.19 -7.68
C GLU A 43 -4.10 -14.40 -6.30
N HIS A 44 -3.34 -14.86 -5.31
CA HIS A 44 -3.76 -14.95 -3.91
C HIS A 44 -4.26 -13.59 -3.38
N LYS A 45 -3.47 -12.52 -3.58
CA LYS A 45 -3.86 -11.16 -3.16
C LYS A 45 -5.17 -10.70 -3.81
N LEU A 46 -5.32 -10.92 -5.12
CA LEU A 46 -6.53 -10.54 -5.86
C LEU A 46 -7.75 -11.36 -5.39
N TYR A 47 -7.59 -12.67 -5.23
CA TYR A 47 -8.64 -13.55 -4.74
C TYR A 47 -9.19 -13.09 -3.37
N TRP A 48 -8.29 -12.83 -2.41
CA TRP A 48 -8.70 -12.40 -1.08
C TRP A 48 -9.27 -10.98 -1.06
N GLN A 49 -8.78 -10.10 -1.93
CA GLN A 49 -9.38 -8.78 -2.12
C GLN A 49 -10.82 -8.87 -2.63
N ASP A 50 -11.06 -9.67 -3.67
CA ASP A 50 -12.41 -9.89 -4.23
C ASP A 50 -13.33 -10.53 -3.20
N ARG A 51 -12.83 -11.51 -2.45
CA ARG A 51 -13.56 -12.15 -1.35
C ARG A 51 -13.95 -11.15 -0.26
N ALA A 52 -13.02 -10.29 0.16
CA ALA A 52 -13.27 -9.26 1.16
C ALA A 52 -14.31 -8.24 0.67
N ILE A 53 -14.21 -7.78 -0.58
CA ILE A 53 -15.19 -6.86 -1.19
C ILE A 53 -16.57 -7.51 -1.27
N SER A 54 -16.65 -8.79 -1.62
CA SER A 54 -17.92 -9.53 -1.66
C SER A 54 -18.58 -9.61 -0.28
N ILE A 55 -17.81 -9.88 0.78
CA ILE A 55 -18.30 -9.87 2.16
C ILE A 55 -18.77 -8.47 2.55
N LEU A 56 -17.97 -7.43 2.26
CA LEU A 56 -18.35 -6.05 2.56
C LEU A 56 -19.66 -5.63 1.87
N LYS A 57 -19.87 -6.04 0.61
CA LYS A 57 -21.13 -5.79 -0.12
C LYS A 57 -22.32 -6.45 0.56
N GLN A 58 -22.17 -7.72 0.97
CA GLN A 58 -23.23 -8.45 1.68
C GLN A 58 -23.54 -7.78 3.02
N THR A 59 -22.52 -7.52 3.85
CA THR A 59 -22.72 -6.91 5.16
C THR A 59 -23.25 -5.47 5.07
N ALA A 60 -22.88 -4.72 4.02
CA ALA A 60 -23.45 -3.40 3.76
C ALA A 60 -24.94 -3.46 3.39
N SER A 61 -25.39 -4.55 2.73
CA SER A 61 -26.82 -4.76 2.43
C SER A 61 -27.66 -5.08 3.67
N GLU A 62 -27.02 -5.45 4.78
CA GLU A 62 -27.63 -5.70 6.10
C GLU A 62 -27.61 -4.44 7.00
N ASP A 63 -27.57 -3.25 6.41
CA ASP A 63 -27.55 -1.95 7.09
C ASP A 63 -26.36 -1.71 8.05
N ASN A 64 -25.26 -2.44 7.89
CA ASN A 64 -24.05 -2.22 8.68
C ASN A 64 -23.28 -0.99 8.19
N LEU A 65 -23.41 0.12 8.91
CA LEU A 65 -22.75 1.40 8.59
C LEU A 65 -21.21 1.28 8.49
N THR A 66 -20.60 0.40 9.27
CA THR A 66 -19.14 0.18 9.22
C THR A 66 -18.73 -0.46 7.90
N ALA A 67 -19.47 -1.48 7.45
CA ALA A 67 -19.22 -2.13 6.17
C ALA A 67 -19.41 -1.16 4.99
N VAL A 68 -20.42 -0.29 5.04
CA VAL A 68 -20.63 0.78 4.05
C VAL A 68 -19.43 1.73 3.98
N LYS A 69 -18.91 2.18 5.13
CA LYS A 69 -17.74 3.08 5.18
C LYS A 69 -16.49 2.42 4.59
N GLU A 70 -16.21 1.17 4.95
CA GLU A 70 -15.05 0.44 4.42
C GLU A 70 -15.17 0.16 2.91
N LEU A 71 -16.38 -0.18 2.43
CA LEU A 71 -16.64 -0.36 1.01
C LEU A 71 -16.45 0.95 0.22
N LEU A 72 -16.89 2.09 0.76
CA LEU A 72 -16.67 3.39 0.12
C LEU A 72 -15.17 3.74 0.05
N LYS A 73 -14.37 3.33 1.04
CA LYS A 73 -12.91 3.51 1.02
C LYS A 73 -12.26 2.65 -0.05
N SER A 74 -12.66 1.37 -0.16
CA SER A 74 -12.11 0.45 -1.16
C SER A 74 -12.43 0.89 -2.59
N MET A 75 -13.58 1.54 -2.78
CA MET A 75 -13.99 2.12 -4.08
C MET A 75 -13.36 3.50 -4.37
N GLY A 76 -12.58 4.06 -3.43
CA GLY A 76 -12.00 5.39 -3.56
C GLY A 76 -13.00 6.55 -3.48
N ILE A 77 -14.25 6.28 -3.10
CA ILE A 77 -15.32 7.27 -2.97
C ILE A 77 -15.18 8.05 -1.67
N SER A 78 -14.79 7.39 -0.58
CA SER A 78 -14.50 8.05 0.70
C SER A 78 -13.00 8.17 0.95
N ARG A 79 -12.60 9.29 1.58
CA ARG A 79 -11.19 9.53 1.94
C ARG A 79 -10.77 8.59 3.09
N PRO A 80 -9.58 7.98 3.04
CA PRO A 80 -9.03 7.23 4.17
C PRO A 80 -8.98 8.10 5.43
N VAL A 81 -9.25 7.50 6.58
CA VAL A 81 -9.19 8.18 7.88
C VAL A 81 -7.75 8.65 8.13
N GLY A 82 -7.55 9.91 8.47
CA GLY A 82 -6.21 10.48 8.70
C GLY A 82 -5.52 11.10 7.48
N ARG A 83 -6.11 11.03 6.28
CA ARG A 83 -5.58 11.81 5.13
C ARG A 83 -5.84 13.31 5.36
N PRO A 84 -4.82 14.18 5.33
CA PRO A 84 -5.02 15.61 5.46
C PRO A 84 -6.02 16.13 4.43
N SER A 85 -6.84 17.10 4.84
CA SER A 85 -7.78 17.77 3.95
C SER A 85 -7.05 18.49 2.81
N LYS A 86 -7.75 18.76 1.70
CA LYS A 86 -7.17 19.49 0.56
C LYS A 86 -6.59 20.84 1.00
N SER A 87 -7.30 21.55 1.87
CA SER A 87 -6.86 22.82 2.46
C SER A 87 -5.61 22.69 3.32
N GLU A 88 -5.49 21.63 4.12
CA GLU A 88 -4.26 21.37 4.89
C GLU A 88 -3.08 21.10 3.96
N VAL A 89 -3.27 20.27 2.93
CA VAL A 89 -2.22 19.98 1.93
C VAL A 89 -1.77 21.25 1.21
N GLU A 90 -2.70 22.10 0.79
CA GLU A 90 -2.38 23.39 0.15
C GLU A 90 -1.62 24.33 1.08
N ARG A 91 -1.99 24.36 2.37
CA ARG A 91 -1.27 25.13 3.38
C ARG A 91 0.17 24.64 3.57
N TYR A 92 0.38 23.34 3.64
CA TYR A 92 1.73 22.76 3.75
C TYR A 92 2.60 23.11 2.54
N LYS A 93 2.07 22.97 1.33
CA LYS A 93 2.77 23.35 0.09
C LYS A 93 3.16 24.82 0.05
N ALA A 94 2.28 25.70 0.52
CA ALA A 94 2.57 27.13 0.58
C ALA A 94 3.69 27.46 1.59
N ILE A 95 3.74 26.74 2.71
CA ILE A 95 4.82 26.89 3.70
C ILE A 95 6.15 26.39 3.14
N GLU A 96 6.17 25.21 2.52
CA GLU A 96 7.37 24.65 1.87
C GLU A 96 7.91 25.61 0.80
N ALA A 97 7.05 26.08 -0.11
CA ALA A 97 7.45 27.01 -1.16
C ALA A 97 8.03 28.33 -0.61
N ARG A 98 7.51 28.82 0.52
CA ARG A 98 8.06 30.01 1.18
C ARG A 98 9.44 29.75 1.78
N ILE A 99 9.62 28.60 2.44
CA ILE A 99 10.92 28.21 3.01
C ILE A 99 11.97 28.07 1.91
N ASP A 100 11.62 27.42 0.80
CA ASP A 100 12.52 27.26 -0.35
C ASP A 100 12.93 28.61 -0.96
N ASP A 101 11.98 29.53 -1.10
CA ASP A 101 12.25 30.89 -1.59
C ASP A 101 13.15 31.70 -0.63
N GLU A 102 12.90 31.62 0.69
CA GLU A 102 13.74 32.25 1.70
C GLU A 102 15.17 31.69 1.69
N LEU A 103 15.31 30.36 1.61
CA LEU A 103 16.60 29.68 1.52
C LEU A 103 17.36 30.07 0.25
N GLN A 104 16.69 30.13 -0.89
CA GLN A 104 17.30 30.51 -2.15
C GLN A 104 17.84 31.95 -2.10
N LYS A 105 17.06 32.88 -1.52
CA LYS A 105 17.49 34.27 -1.30
C LYS A 105 18.70 34.36 -0.37
N ASP A 106 18.81 33.49 0.64
CA ASP A 106 19.97 33.43 1.53
C ASP A 106 21.22 32.91 0.80
N ILE A 107 21.07 31.86 -0.01
CA ILE A 107 22.15 31.34 -0.86
C ILE A 107 22.66 32.44 -1.79
N ASP A 108 21.76 33.18 -2.44
CA ASP A 108 22.13 34.24 -3.37
C ASP A 108 22.82 35.42 -2.66
N ARG A 109 22.36 35.77 -1.44
CA ARG A 109 23.05 36.75 -0.59
C ARG A 109 24.46 36.30 -0.21
N MET A 110 24.65 35.04 0.20
CA MET A 110 25.98 34.53 0.55
C MET A 110 26.92 34.49 -0.65
N ARG A 111 26.40 34.15 -1.84
CA ARG A 111 27.17 34.19 -3.10
C ARG A 111 27.61 35.61 -3.46
N ALA A 112 26.79 36.62 -3.17
CA ALA A 112 27.14 38.02 -3.40
C ALA A 112 28.23 38.55 -2.45
N VAL A 113 28.48 37.89 -1.31
CA VAL A 113 29.30 38.42 -0.21
C VAL A 113 30.70 37.78 -0.11
N SER A 114 31.09 36.82 -0.96
CA SER A 114 32.43 36.20 -0.86
C SER A 114 33.27 36.24 -2.15
N PRO A 115 34.54 36.73 -2.15
CA PRO A 115 35.23 37.52 -1.13
C PRO A 115 35.57 38.95 -1.57
N LEU A 116 35.47 39.87 -0.60
CA LEU A 116 36.35 41.04 -0.48
C LEU A 116 37.79 40.58 -0.71
N LYS A 117 38.48 41.22 -1.66
CA LYS A 117 39.90 40.99 -1.95
C LYS A 117 40.69 40.94 -0.65
N ALA A 118 41.30 39.80 -0.36
CA ALA A 118 42.50 39.77 0.44
C ALA A 118 43.61 40.40 -0.43
N VAL A 119 43.91 41.68 -0.18
CA VAL A 119 45.19 42.42 -0.30
C VAL A 119 44.86 43.91 -0.25
#